data_AF-A0A3D1G1Y5-F1
#
_entry.id   AF-A0A3D1G1Y5-F1
#
_cell.length_a   1.000
_cell.length_b   1.000
_cell.length_c   1.000
_cell.angle_alpha   90.00
_cell.angle_beta   90.00
_cell.angle_gamma   90.00
#
_symmetry.space_group_name_H-M   'P 1'
#
loop_
_entity.id
_entity.type
_entity.pdbx_description
1 polymer ?
#
loop_
_entity_poly.entity_id
_entity_poly.type
_entity_poly.pdbx_seq_one_letter_code
_entity_poly.pdbx_strand_id
1 'polypeptide(L)'
;MTNSLPPSSDTLPSDKITPRGKQYGRPGPLAVSGLVLLGLVWGMFFSLSRVAGETGVDPVVLVAYIIVAEIPFFLLICWLRGRYPRLLRWRSMLFYLVGMILGYGVPAVLELSSAPIIGAGLLTIFVSLTPIITVILTLLLRTEPLQWRKVAGVVLGTVALAPIVLREDISVPVPELALLGFTLAFMVACCYALYHNVVAKYWPEGEDTWQLATGETIAGIIIFVPVTLIFYGLQPINLTEVSILMLFIGYMTLSMT
;
A
#
# COMPACT_ATOMS: atom_id res chain seq x y z
N MET A 1 -28.95 -50.73 58.99
CA MET A 1 -29.28 -50.01 57.76
C MET A 1 -27.99 -49.45 57.21
N THR A 2 -27.48 -50.09 56.16
CA THR A 2 -26.16 -49.94 55.55
C THR A 2 -26.15 -48.72 54.63
N ASN A 3 -25.32 -47.71 54.93
CA ASN A 3 -25.08 -46.57 54.05
C ASN A 3 -24.03 -46.95 53.00
N SER A 4 -24.51 -47.33 51.82
CA SER A 4 -23.71 -47.60 50.62
C SER A 4 -23.29 -46.30 49.94
N LEU A 5 -21.99 -46.14 49.70
CA LEU A 5 -21.39 -45.13 48.82
C LEU A 5 -21.95 -45.25 47.38
N PRO A 6 -22.16 -44.16 46.63
CA PRO A 6 -22.21 -44.18 45.18
C PRO A 6 -20.85 -43.81 44.53
N PRO A 7 -20.62 -44.22 43.27
CA PRO A 7 -19.29 -44.41 42.69
C PRO A 7 -18.74 -43.17 41.94
N SER A 8 -17.42 -43.13 41.80
CA SER A 8 -16.66 -42.25 40.90
C SER A 8 -16.68 -42.76 39.46
N SER A 9 -17.02 -41.91 38.48
CA SER A 9 -16.34 -41.83 37.17
C SER A 9 -16.98 -40.75 36.29
N ASP A 10 -16.10 -39.90 35.75
CA ASP A 10 -16.08 -39.40 34.38
C ASP A 10 -17.37 -38.80 33.80
N THR A 11 -17.36 -37.48 33.62
CA THR A 11 -17.20 -36.86 32.29
C THR A 11 -17.24 -35.34 32.43
N LEU A 12 -16.06 -34.71 32.31
CA LEU A 12 -15.96 -33.28 32.03
C LEU A 12 -16.66 -32.99 30.70
N PRO A 13 -17.59 -32.03 30.60
CA PRO A 13 -17.93 -31.47 29.32
C PRO A 13 -16.72 -30.70 28.82
N SER A 14 -16.01 -31.27 27.85
CA SER A 14 -15.03 -30.55 27.04
C SER A 14 -15.78 -29.46 26.28
N ASP A 15 -15.92 -28.29 26.90
CA ASP A 15 -16.49 -27.12 26.27
C ASP A 15 -15.51 -26.69 25.18
N LYS A 16 -15.77 -27.17 23.96
CA LYS A 16 -15.01 -26.85 22.75
C LYS A 16 -15.22 -25.36 22.49
N ILE A 17 -14.34 -24.53 23.05
CA ILE A 17 -14.09 -23.18 22.57
C ILE A 17 -13.47 -23.31 21.18
N THR A 18 -14.32 -23.52 20.18
CA THR A 18 -13.97 -23.31 18.79
C THR A 18 -14.06 -21.80 18.55
N PRO A 19 -12.97 -21.14 18.09
CA PRO A 19 -13.05 -19.73 17.78
C PRO A 19 -14.03 -19.56 16.62
N ARG A 20 -15.13 -18.82 16.87
CA ARG A 20 -16.10 -18.40 15.85
C ARG A 20 -15.35 -17.80 14.66
N GLY A 21 -15.25 -18.55 13.57
CA GLY A 21 -14.79 -18.01 12.29
C GLY A 21 -15.73 -16.89 11.89
N LYS A 22 -15.20 -15.66 11.73
CA LYS A 22 -15.93 -14.55 11.10
C LYS A 22 -16.49 -15.04 9.76
N GLN A 23 -17.81 -15.25 9.68
CA GLN A 23 -18.50 -15.49 8.43
C GLN A 23 -18.46 -14.20 7.62
N TYR A 24 -17.54 -14.13 6.66
CA TYR A 24 -17.54 -13.09 5.64
C TYR A 24 -18.76 -13.33 4.74
N GLY A 25 -19.80 -12.51 4.89
CA GLY A 25 -20.96 -12.51 4.01
C GLY A 25 -20.55 -12.31 2.54
N ARG A 26 -21.38 -12.75 1.59
CA ARG A 26 -21.15 -12.55 0.15
C ARG A 26 -20.87 -11.06 -0.11
N PRO A 27 -19.81 -10.70 -0.85
CA PRO A 27 -19.55 -9.30 -1.16
C PRO A 27 -20.77 -8.76 -1.91
N GLY A 28 -21.41 -7.74 -1.33
CA GLY A 28 -22.53 -7.07 -1.97
C GLY A 28 -22.09 -6.40 -3.27
N PRO A 29 -23.02 -6.02 -4.16
CA PRO A 29 -22.70 -5.33 -5.41
C PRO A 29 -21.86 -4.07 -5.18
N LEU A 30 -22.04 -3.39 -4.05
CA LEU A 30 -21.26 -2.23 -3.61
C LEU A 30 -19.77 -2.53 -3.39
N ALA A 31 -19.43 -3.73 -2.89
CA ALA A 31 -18.05 -4.14 -2.69
C ALA A 31 -17.37 -4.47 -4.03
N VAL A 32 -18.12 -5.07 -4.96
CA VAL A 32 -17.62 -5.36 -6.31
C VAL A 32 -17.40 -4.06 -7.09
N SER A 33 -18.33 -3.11 -7.03
CA SER A 33 -18.12 -1.79 -7.64
C SER A 33 -16.94 -1.05 -7.04
N GLY A 34 -16.72 -1.16 -5.73
CA GLY A 34 -15.53 -0.59 -5.07
C GLY A 34 -14.22 -1.18 -5.61
N LEU A 35 -14.16 -2.50 -5.81
CA LEU A 35 -12.98 -3.15 -6.40
C LEU A 35 -12.71 -2.72 -7.84
N VAL A 36 -13.75 -2.54 -8.65
CA VAL A 36 -13.60 -2.06 -10.03
C VAL A 36 -13.09 -0.62 -10.05
N LEU A 37 -13.65 0.26 -9.21
CA LEU A 37 -13.19 1.64 -9.09
C LEU A 37 -11.73 1.70 -8.63
N LEU A 38 -11.36 0.89 -7.64
CA LEU A 38 -9.98 0.79 -7.16
C LEU A 38 -9.02 0.38 -8.28
N GLY A 39 -9.40 -0.60 -9.11
CA GLY A 39 -8.59 -1.02 -10.25
C GLY A 39 -8.42 0.09 -11.31
N LEU A 40 -9.47 0.87 -11.57
CA LEU A 40 -9.41 2.00 -12.50
C LEU A 40 -8.51 3.13 -11.98
N VAL A 41 -8.67 3.48 -10.70
CA VAL A 41 -7.85 4.46 -9.97
C VAL A 41 -6.38 4.06 -10.06
N TRP A 42 -6.04 2.83 -9.68
CA TRP A 42 -4.66 2.36 -9.71
C TRP A 42 -4.08 2.26 -11.14
N GLY A 43 -4.89 1.91 -12.14
CA GLY A 43 -4.45 1.93 -13.54
C GLY A 43 -4.10 3.34 -14.03
N MET A 44 -4.87 4.35 -13.62
CA MET A 44 -4.58 5.76 -13.89
C MET A 44 -3.32 6.22 -13.16
N PHE A 45 -3.12 5.80 -11.92
CA PHE A 45 -1.93 6.11 -11.13
C PHE A 45 -0.63 5.74 -11.86
N PHE A 46 -0.49 4.49 -12.31
CA PHE A 46 0.76 4.07 -12.99
C PHE A 46 0.99 4.80 -14.32
N SER A 47 -0.09 5.16 -15.01
CA SER A 47 -0.02 5.97 -16.22
C SER A 47 0.47 7.38 -15.92
N LEU A 48 -0.06 8.00 -14.85
CA LEU A 48 0.39 9.29 -14.34
C LEU A 48 1.85 9.23 -13.88
N SER A 49 2.26 8.21 -13.12
CA SER A 49 3.66 8.02 -12.66
C SER A 49 4.64 7.96 -13.82
N ARG A 50 4.26 7.35 -14.95
CA ARG A 50 5.10 7.32 -16.16
C ARG A 50 5.28 8.73 -16.74
N VAL A 51 4.17 9.45 -16.95
CA VAL A 51 4.22 10.83 -17.47
C VAL A 51 5.01 11.73 -16.50
N ALA A 52 4.87 11.50 -15.20
CA ALA A 52 5.64 12.16 -14.14
C ALA A 52 7.14 12.00 -14.35
N GLY A 53 7.59 10.76 -14.52
CA GLY A 53 9.00 10.42 -14.71
C GLY A 53 9.58 10.97 -16.02
N GLU A 54 8.75 11.27 -17.01
CA GLU A 54 9.18 11.85 -18.30
C GLU A 54 9.37 13.39 -18.23
N THR A 55 8.97 14.06 -17.13
CA THR A 55 9.15 15.52 -16.96
C THR A 55 10.60 15.96 -16.75
N GLY A 56 11.52 15.02 -16.52
CA GLY A 56 12.95 15.30 -16.27
C GLY A 56 13.25 15.85 -14.87
N VAL A 57 12.23 16.05 -14.03
CA VAL A 57 12.39 16.37 -12.60
C VAL A 57 12.84 15.12 -11.86
N ASP A 58 13.72 15.27 -10.87
CA ASP A 58 14.16 14.14 -10.06
C ASP A 58 12.96 13.48 -9.34
N PRO A 59 12.78 12.15 -9.41
CA PRO A 59 11.68 11.44 -8.77
C PRO A 59 11.53 11.74 -7.27
N VAL A 60 12.64 11.94 -6.55
CA VAL A 60 12.64 12.25 -5.11
C VAL A 60 12.05 13.64 -4.87
N VAL A 61 12.40 14.60 -5.72
CA VAL A 61 11.87 15.96 -5.68
C VAL A 61 10.39 15.97 -6.04
N LEU A 62 9.97 15.19 -7.04
CA LEU A 62 8.57 15.13 -7.45
C LEU A 62 7.67 14.54 -6.35
N VAL A 63 8.11 13.47 -5.68
CA VAL A 63 7.40 12.92 -4.51
C VAL A 63 7.31 13.93 -3.37
N ALA A 64 8.36 14.71 -3.12
CA ALA A 64 8.31 15.77 -2.11
C ALA A 64 7.25 16.82 -2.43
N TYR A 65 7.12 17.24 -3.69
CA TYR A 65 6.06 18.16 -4.10
C TYR A 65 4.66 17.55 -3.96
N ILE A 66 4.49 16.26 -4.28
CA ILE A 66 3.20 15.56 -4.13
C ILE A 66 2.79 15.52 -2.64
N ILE A 67 3.72 15.16 -1.74
CA ILE A 67 3.49 15.17 -0.28
C ILE A 67 3.03 16.57 0.19
N VAL A 68 3.68 17.63 -0.30
CA VAL A 68 3.32 19.03 0.02
C VAL A 68 1.94 19.42 -0.53
N ALA A 69 1.57 18.91 -1.70
CA ALA A 69 0.25 19.15 -2.28
C ALA A 69 -0.88 18.43 -1.51
N GLU A 70 -0.61 17.23 -0.98
CA GLU A 70 -1.61 16.41 -0.29
C GLU A 70 -1.88 16.81 1.16
N ILE A 71 -0.89 17.36 1.87
CA ILE A 71 -1.04 17.69 3.29
C ILE A 71 -2.25 18.60 3.64
N PRO A 72 -2.56 19.70 2.92
CA PRO A 72 -3.72 20.52 3.27
C PRO A 72 -5.03 19.74 3.15
N PHE A 73 -5.08 18.78 2.23
CA PHE A 73 -6.26 17.97 1.99
C PHE A 73 -6.51 16.96 3.11
N PHE A 74 -5.48 16.21 3.52
CA PHE A 74 -5.59 15.28 4.65
C PHE A 74 -5.88 16.01 5.96
N LEU A 75 -5.26 17.18 6.18
CA LEU A 75 -5.56 18.02 7.34
C LEU A 75 -7.02 18.51 7.33
N LEU A 76 -7.56 18.89 6.17
CA LEU A 76 -8.96 19.28 6.03
C LEU A 76 -9.91 18.12 6.35
N ILE A 77 -9.63 16.90 5.88
CA ILE A 77 -10.43 15.71 6.23
C ILE A 77 -10.40 15.46 7.74
N CYS A 78 -9.21 15.48 8.36
CA CYS A 78 -9.08 15.31 9.80
C CYS A 78 -9.85 16.38 10.58
N TRP A 79 -9.81 17.63 10.11
CA TRP A 79 -10.55 18.75 10.69
C TRP A 79 -12.06 18.55 10.60
N LEU A 80 -12.58 18.22 9.41
CA LEU A 80 -14.01 17.97 9.18
C LEU A 80 -14.53 16.77 9.98
N ARG A 81 -13.70 15.75 10.19
CA ARG A 81 -14.08 14.53 10.93
C ARG A 81 -13.82 14.62 12.44
N GLY A 82 -13.13 15.67 12.90
CA GLY A 82 -12.73 15.84 14.30
C GLY A 82 -11.82 14.72 14.84
N ARG A 83 -11.13 13.99 13.96
CA ARG A 83 -10.25 12.87 14.30
C ARG A 83 -8.86 13.14 13.76
N TYR A 84 -7.92 13.40 14.66
CA TYR A 84 -6.55 13.78 14.32
C TYR A 84 -5.56 12.64 14.61
N PRO A 85 -4.47 12.51 13.84
CA PRO A 85 -3.43 11.52 14.11
C PRO A 85 -2.81 11.74 15.48
N ARG A 86 -2.47 10.66 16.18
CA ARG A 86 -1.97 10.70 17.56
C ARG A 86 -0.45 10.92 17.60
N LEU A 87 0.00 12.05 17.08
CA LEU A 87 1.42 12.37 16.89
C LEU A 87 2.23 12.41 18.21
N LEU A 88 1.58 12.72 19.34
CA LEU A 88 2.26 12.78 20.65
C LEU A 88 2.63 11.39 21.20
N ARG A 89 2.06 10.31 20.66
CA ARG A 89 2.38 8.95 21.12
C ARG A 89 3.51 8.39 20.28
N TRP A 90 4.67 8.18 20.90
CA TRP A 90 5.87 7.65 20.24
C TRP A 90 5.60 6.40 19.37
N ARG A 91 4.78 5.46 19.86
CA ARG A 91 4.41 4.25 19.11
C ARG A 91 3.61 4.54 17.84
N SER A 92 2.66 5.47 17.89
CA SER A 92 1.89 5.88 16.71
C SER A 92 2.77 6.67 15.74
N MET A 93 3.64 7.55 16.24
CA MET A 93 4.60 8.28 15.40
C MET A 93 5.56 7.34 14.66
N LEU A 94 6.13 6.36 15.36
CA LEU A 94 6.98 5.34 14.71
C LEU A 94 6.20 4.55 13.65
N PHE A 95 4.94 4.21 13.92
CA PHE A 95 4.09 3.53 12.96
C PHE A 95 3.87 4.38 11.70
N TYR A 96 3.54 5.66 11.85
CA TYR A 96 3.41 6.59 10.72
C TYR A 96 4.71 6.81 9.96
N LEU A 97 5.85 6.82 10.65
CA LEU A 97 7.15 6.95 10.01
C LEU A 97 7.51 5.72 9.17
N VAL A 98 7.27 4.53 9.70
CA VAL A 98 7.46 3.28 8.95
C VAL A 98 6.48 3.21 7.78
N GLY A 99 5.24 3.65 7.99
CA GLY A 99 4.23 3.74 6.94
C GLY A 99 4.60 4.71 5.84
N MET A 100 5.09 5.90 6.21
CA MET A 100 5.60 6.89 5.26
C MET A 100 6.75 6.31 4.44
N ILE A 101 7.72 5.63 5.07
CA ILE A 101 8.87 5.10 4.34
C ILE A 101 8.47 3.95 3.43
N LEU A 102 7.76 2.93 3.96
CA LEU A 102 7.50 1.68 3.24
C LEU A 102 6.22 1.68 2.40
N GLY A 103 5.24 2.50 2.78
CA GLY A 103 3.93 2.57 2.15
C GLY A 103 3.77 3.75 1.20
N TYR A 104 4.62 4.78 1.28
CA TYR A 104 4.46 5.98 0.46
C TYR A 104 5.76 6.51 -0.15
N GLY A 105 6.66 7.09 0.62
CA GLY A 105 7.86 7.79 0.13
C GLY A 105 8.80 6.93 -0.72
N VAL A 106 9.34 5.83 -0.17
CA VAL A 106 10.26 4.96 -0.93
C VAL A 106 9.57 4.29 -2.12
N PRO A 107 8.41 3.60 -1.98
CA PRO A 107 7.78 2.96 -3.13
C PRO A 107 7.41 3.98 -4.22
N ALA A 108 6.92 5.18 -3.88
CA ALA A 108 6.60 6.20 -4.87
C ALA A 108 7.84 6.64 -5.67
N VAL A 109 8.98 6.87 -5.01
CA VAL A 109 10.24 7.21 -5.71
C VAL A 109 10.65 6.09 -6.66
N LEU A 110 10.57 4.83 -6.21
CA LEU A 110 10.93 3.67 -7.02
C LEU A 110 9.97 3.50 -8.21
N GLU A 111 8.68 3.77 -8.03
CA GLU A 111 7.66 3.75 -9.09
C GLU A 111 7.95 4.84 -10.13
N LEU A 112 8.15 6.09 -9.71
CA LEU A 112 8.49 7.20 -10.62
C LEU A 112 9.80 6.97 -11.36
N SER A 113 10.76 6.28 -10.74
CA SER A 113 12.06 5.95 -11.36
C SER A 113 11.96 4.80 -12.35
N SER A 114 11.10 3.80 -12.08
CA SER A 114 10.95 2.61 -12.93
C SER A 114 9.98 2.80 -14.08
N ALA A 115 8.90 3.56 -13.87
CA ALA A 115 7.84 3.80 -14.85
C ALA A 115 8.35 4.29 -16.24
N PRO A 116 9.28 5.24 -16.36
CA PRO A 116 9.80 5.67 -17.67
C PRO A 116 10.69 4.62 -18.34
N ILE A 117 11.32 3.72 -17.57
CA ILE A 117 12.25 2.70 -18.09
C ILE A 117 11.49 1.51 -18.70
N ILE A 118 10.54 0.96 -17.94
CA ILE A 118 9.83 -0.29 -18.29
C ILE A 118 8.39 -0.06 -18.74
N GLY A 119 7.85 1.14 -18.56
CA GLY A 119 6.47 1.48 -18.87
C GLY A 119 5.48 1.08 -17.77
N ALA A 120 4.32 1.76 -17.77
CA ALA A 120 3.26 1.57 -16.77
C ALA A 120 2.69 0.14 -16.74
N GLY A 121 2.63 -0.53 -17.90
CA GLY A 121 2.11 -1.90 -18.01
C GLY A 121 2.96 -2.91 -17.23
N LEU A 122 4.27 -2.93 -17.47
CA LEU A 122 5.19 -3.81 -16.75
C LEU A 122 5.25 -3.45 -15.26
N LEU A 123 5.30 -2.16 -14.92
CA LEU A 123 5.24 -1.73 -13.53
C LEU A 123 4.01 -2.29 -12.80
N THR A 124 2.83 -2.20 -13.43
CA THR A 124 1.57 -2.74 -12.87
C THR A 124 1.66 -4.24 -12.60
N ILE A 125 2.29 -5.01 -13.50
CA ILE A 125 2.48 -6.46 -13.33
C ILE A 125 3.37 -6.75 -12.11
N PHE A 126 4.49 -6.06 -11.99
CA PHE A 126 5.40 -6.23 -10.86
C PHE A 126 4.73 -5.86 -9.53
N VAL A 127 4.01 -4.73 -9.48
CA VAL A 127 3.28 -4.31 -8.26
C VAL A 127 2.15 -5.28 -7.93
N SER A 128 1.55 -5.93 -8.93
CA SER A 128 0.56 -7.00 -8.70
C SER A 128 1.13 -8.27 -8.03
N LEU A 129 2.46 -8.39 -7.92
CA LEU A 129 3.10 -9.45 -7.12
C LEU A 129 3.06 -9.16 -5.61
N THR A 130 2.77 -7.93 -5.21
CA THR A 130 2.65 -7.51 -3.80
C THR A 130 1.87 -8.50 -2.93
N PRO A 131 0.64 -8.96 -3.28
CA PRO A 131 -0.09 -9.94 -2.47
C PRO A 131 0.63 -11.29 -2.32
N ILE A 132 1.36 -11.75 -3.35
CA ILE A 132 2.16 -12.99 -3.28
C ILE A 132 3.28 -12.82 -2.25
N ILE A 133 4.05 -11.74 -2.38
CA ILE A 133 5.15 -11.42 -1.47
C ILE A 133 4.62 -11.20 -0.06
N THR A 134 3.47 -10.56 0.10
CA THR A 134 2.81 -10.32 1.38
C THR A 134 2.52 -11.63 2.11
N VAL A 135 1.98 -12.64 1.39
CA VAL A 135 1.70 -13.98 1.95
C VAL A 135 2.99 -14.70 2.32
N ILE A 136 4.02 -14.64 1.46
CA ILE A 136 5.33 -15.24 1.75
C ILE A 136 5.94 -14.61 3.01
N LEU A 137 5.89 -13.27 3.15
CA LEU A 137 6.37 -12.58 4.33
C LEU A 137 5.54 -12.91 5.58
N THR A 138 4.22 -13.01 5.45
CA THR A 138 3.33 -13.42 6.56
C THR A 138 3.74 -14.80 7.09
N LEU A 139 4.04 -15.72 6.18
CA LEU A 139 4.53 -17.07 6.47
C LEU A 139 5.87 -17.07 7.20
N LEU A 140 6.85 -16.36 6.63
CA LEU A 140 8.21 -16.29 7.17
C LEU A 140 8.24 -15.63 8.55
N LEU A 141 7.48 -14.55 8.71
CA LEU A 141 7.39 -13.78 9.96
C LEU A 141 6.39 -14.39 10.97
N ARG A 142 5.64 -15.43 10.58
CA ARG A 142 4.60 -16.11 11.38
C ARG A 142 3.62 -15.13 12.03
N THR A 143 3.22 -14.09 11.30
CA THR A 143 2.40 -13.00 11.85
C THR A 143 0.92 -13.36 11.92
N GLU A 144 0.41 -14.19 11.00
CA GLU A 144 -0.97 -14.67 10.99
C GLU A 144 -1.08 -16.14 10.54
N PRO A 145 -2.12 -16.89 11.00
CA PRO A 145 -2.42 -18.21 10.46
C PRO A 145 -2.88 -18.10 9.00
N LEU A 146 -2.27 -18.91 8.13
CA LEU A 146 -2.65 -18.95 6.72
C LEU A 146 -4.06 -19.49 6.54
N GLN A 147 -4.88 -18.72 5.85
CA GLN A 147 -6.16 -19.18 5.34
C GLN A 147 -5.95 -19.66 3.90
N TRP A 148 -6.29 -20.91 3.62
CA TRP A 148 -6.19 -21.50 2.28
C TRP A 148 -6.91 -20.66 1.20
N ARG A 149 -7.97 -19.95 1.59
CA ARG A 149 -8.71 -19.00 0.73
C ARG A 149 -7.85 -17.81 0.27
N LYS A 150 -6.97 -17.27 1.13
CA LYS A 150 -6.04 -16.18 0.78
C LYS A 150 -5.03 -16.69 -0.26
N VAL A 151 -4.45 -17.87 -0.03
CA VAL A 151 -3.49 -18.50 -0.95
C VAL A 151 -4.12 -18.79 -2.31
N ALA A 152 -5.32 -19.38 -2.33
CA ALA A 152 -6.04 -19.64 -3.58
C ALA A 152 -6.36 -18.35 -4.36
N GLY A 153 -6.77 -17.27 -3.68
CA GLY A 153 -6.99 -15.97 -4.30
C GLY A 153 -5.72 -15.36 -4.91
N VAL A 154 -4.59 -15.47 -4.21
CA VAL A 154 -3.28 -15.03 -4.70
C VAL A 154 -2.84 -15.82 -5.93
N VAL A 155 -2.96 -17.16 -5.90
CA VAL A 155 -2.62 -18.01 -7.06
C VAL A 155 -3.51 -17.67 -8.26
N LEU A 156 -4.82 -17.55 -8.06
CA LEU A 156 -5.76 -17.17 -9.14
C LEU A 156 -5.45 -15.78 -9.70
N GLY A 157 -5.13 -14.80 -8.84
CA GLY A 157 -4.71 -13.46 -9.27
C GLY A 157 -3.40 -13.49 -10.07
N THR A 158 -2.45 -14.33 -9.67
CA THR A 158 -1.19 -14.52 -10.40
C THR A 158 -1.43 -15.13 -11.79
N VAL A 159 -2.30 -16.15 -11.88
CA VAL A 159 -2.66 -16.77 -13.16
C VAL A 159 -3.39 -15.77 -14.07
N ALA A 160 -4.20 -14.88 -13.52
CA ALA A 160 -4.86 -13.82 -14.28
C ALA A 160 -3.88 -12.82 -14.92
N LEU A 161 -2.65 -12.70 -14.41
CA LEU A 161 -1.58 -11.88 -15.01
C LEU A 161 -0.86 -12.58 -16.16
N ALA A 162 -0.95 -13.91 -16.27
CA ALA A 162 -0.22 -14.68 -17.29
C ALA A 162 -0.52 -14.21 -18.74
N PRO A 163 -1.77 -13.90 -19.14
CA PRO A 163 -2.04 -13.38 -20.48
C PRO A 163 -1.41 -12.01 -20.75
N ILE A 164 -1.18 -11.20 -19.72
CA ILE A 164 -0.56 -9.88 -19.84
C ILE A 164 0.95 -10.03 -20.05
N VAL A 165 1.59 -10.98 -19.37
CA VAL A 165 3.04 -11.26 -19.48
C VAL A 165 3.39 -12.02 -20.76
N LEU A 166 2.49 -12.90 -21.22
CA LEU A 166 2.70 -13.73 -22.42
C LEU A 166 2.43 -12.99 -23.73
N ARG A 167 2.14 -11.68 -23.67
CA ARG A 167 2.00 -10.84 -24.85
C ARG A 167 3.36 -10.64 -25.51
N GLU A 168 3.46 -11.00 -26.80
CA GLU A 168 4.69 -10.87 -27.58
C GLU A 168 5.06 -9.42 -27.91
N ASP A 169 4.13 -8.48 -27.68
CA ASP A 169 4.24 -7.05 -27.99
C ASP A 169 4.67 -6.17 -26.79
N ILE A 170 5.15 -6.75 -25.69
CA ILE A 170 5.65 -5.98 -24.54
C ILE A 170 6.94 -5.26 -24.94
N SER A 171 6.78 -3.99 -25.33
CA SER A 171 7.89 -3.09 -25.60
C SER A 171 8.38 -2.45 -24.30
N VAL A 172 9.66 -2.62 -24.01
CA VAL A 172 10.35 -1.90 -22.95
C VAL A 172 10.82 -0.55 -23.53
N PRO A 173 10.38 0.60 -23.01
CA PRO A 173 10.77 1.92 -23.53
C PRO A 173 12.28 2.13 -23.60
N VAL A 174 13.02 1.69 -22.57
CA VAL A 174 14.48 1.83 -22.50
C VAL A 174 15.13 0.45 -22.23
N PRO A 175 15.35 -0.37 -23.29
CA PRO A 175 15.79 -1.77 -23.14
C PRO A 175 17.12 -1.94 -22.41
N GLU A 176 18.04 -0.98 -22.58
CA GLU A 176 19.37 -0.97 -21.95
C GLU A 176 19.32 -0.83 -20.43
N LEU A 177 18.28 -0.21 -19.88
CA LEU A 177 18.04 -0.06 -18.44
C LEU A 177 16.98 -1.04 -17.91
N ALA A 178 16.50 -1.97 -18.73
CA ALA A 178 15.40 -2.87 -18.38
C ALA A 178 15.61 -3.61 -17.05
N LEU A 179 16.83 -4.13 -16.82
CA LEU A 179 17.16 -4.82 -15.57
C LEU A 179 17.04 -3.91 -14.34
N LEU A 180 17.48 -2.65 -14.46
CA LEU A 180 17.30 -1.66 -13.40
C LEU A 180 15.80 -1.39 -13.17
N GLY A 181 15.04 -1.16 -14.23
CA GLY A 181 13.60 -0.95 -14.11
C GLY A 181 12.86 -2.12 -13.46
N PHE A 182 13.21 -3.37 -13.80
CA PHE A 182 12.64 -4.57 -13.17
C PHE A 182 13.02 -4.70 -11.70
N THR A 183 14.27 -4.41 -11.34
CA THR A 183 14.70 -4.47 -9.93
C THR A 183 13.99 -3.41 -9.10
N LEU A 184 13.88 -2.17 -9.61
CA LEU A 184 13.13 -1.10 -8.95
C LEU A 184 11.65 -1.47 -8.78
N ALA A 185 10.99 -1.96 -9.83
CA ALA A 185 9.57 -2.36 -9.77
C ALA A 185 9.33 -3.54 -8.82
N PHE A 186 10.25 -4.50 -8.76
CA PHE A 186 10.19 -5.59 -7.78
C PHE A 186 10.38 -5.09 -6.34
N MET A 187 11.27 -4.11 -6.13
CA MET A 187 11.47 -3.48 -4.82
C MET A 187 10.23 -2.73 -4.35
N VAL A 188 9.47 -2.08 -5.25
CA VAL A 188 8.16 -1.49 -4.94
C VAL A 188 7.22 -2.54 -4.32
N ALA A 189 7.08 -3.70 -4.98
CA ALA A 189 6.24 -4.78 -4.49
C ALA A 189 6.69 -5.32 -3.12
N CYS A 190 8.00 -5.35 -2.87
CA CYS A 190 8.56 -5.72 -1.57
C CYS A 190 8.25 -4.68 -0.49
N CYS A 191 8.37 -3.38 -0.79
CA CYS A 191 8.03 -2.28 0.11
C CYS A 191 6.56 -2.35 0.53
N TYR A 192 5.64 -2.46 -0.43
CA TYR A 192 4.22 -2.60 -0.10
C TYR A 192 3.91 -3.87 0.67
N ALA A 193 4.54 -4.99 0.34
CA ALA A 193 4.33 -6.24 1.06
C ALA A 193 4.79 -6.16 2.53
N LEU A 194 5.93 -5.51 2.78
CA LEU A 194 6.39 -5.22 4.14
C LEU A 194 5.44 -4.26 4.85
N TYR A 195 5.03 -3.18 4.19
CA TYR A 195 4.07 -2.21 4.71
C TYR A 195 2.78 -2.89 5.16
N HIS A 196 2.14 -3.69 4.30
CA HIS A 196 0.90 -4.39 4.64
C HIS A 196 1.06 -5.34 5.83
N ASN A 197 2.21 -6.00 5.98
CA ASN A 197 2.49 -6.85 7.14
C ASN A 197 2.68 -6.03 8.42
N VAL A 198 3.38 -4.89 8.35
CA VAL A 198 3.57 -3.98 9.49
C VAL A 198 2.22 -3.42 9.93
N VAL A 199 1.41 -2.95 8.97
CA VAL A 199 0.07 -2.40 9.19
C VAL A 199 -0.84 -3.44 9.81
N ALA A 200 -0.87 -4.68 9.29
CA ALA A 200 -1.69 -5.75 9.85
C ALA A 200 -1.31 -6.11 11.30
N LYS A 201 -0.02 -6.03 11.65
CA LYS A 201 0.47 -6.45 12.97
C LYS A 201 0.44 -5.35 14.02
N TYR A 202 0.72 -4.11 13.64
CA TYR A 202 1.00 -3.01 14.56
C TYR A 202 -0.04 -1.89 14.50
N TRP A 203 -1.19 -2.10 13.85
CA TRP A 203 -2.27 -1.12 13.76
C TRP A 203 -2.60 -0.52 15.14
N PRO A 204 -2.50 0.80 15.35
CA PRO A 204 -2.78 1.41 16.63
C PRO A 204 -4.27 1.35 16.99
N GLU A 205 -4.59 0.97 18.23
CA GLU A 205 -5.98 0.85 18.69
C GLU A 205 -6.74 2.18 18.63
N GLY A 206 -7.90 2.15 17.96
CA GLY A 206 -8.80 3.30 17.84
C GLY A 206 -8.36 4.35 16.81
N GLU A 207 -7.37 4.05 15.98
CA GLU A 207 -7.03 4.86 14.80
C GLU A 207 -7.75 4.36 13.56
N ASP A 208 -8.16 5.30 12.70
CA ASP A 208 -8.76 5.01 11.40
C ASP A 208 -7.76 5.21 10.24
N THR A 209 -8.13 4.73 9.06
CA THR A 209 -7.27 4.78 7.85
C THR A 209 -6.91 6.21 7.44
N TRP A 210 -7.80 7.17 7.70
CA TRP A 210 -7.55 8.58 7.36
C TRP A 210 -6.54 9.22 8.32
N GLN A 211 -6.59 8.87 9.61
CA GLN A 211 -5.57 9.26 10.58
C GLN A 211 -4.21 8.64 10.24
N LEU A 212 -4.19 7.40 9.75
CA LEU A 212 -2.96 6.77 9.26
C LEU A 212 -2.38 7.54 8.06
N ALA A 213 -3.17 7.74 7.01
CA ALA A 213 -2.73 8.48 5.82
C ALA A 213 -2.22 9.89 6.18
N THR A 214 -2.98 10.62 7.00
CA THR A 214 -2.56 11.95 7.48
C THR A 214 -1.27 11.89 8.29
N GLY A 215 -1.10 10.88 9.16
CA GLY A 215 0.11 10.68 9.94
C GLY A 215 1.33 10.42 9.05
N GLU A 216 1.18 9.60 8.01
CA GLU A 216 2.22 9.30 7.02
C GLU A 216 2.60 10.54 6.22
N THR A 217 1.63 11.33 5.77
CA THR A 217 1.90 12.61 5.06
C THR A 217 2.60 13.60 5.97
N ILE A 218 2.19 13.72 7.25
CA ILE A 218 2.87 14.60 8.23
C ILE A 218 4.31 14.13 8.45
N ALA A 219 4.56 12.83 8.60
CA ALA A 219 5.91 12.30 8.70
C ALA A 219 6.73 12.61 7.44
N GLY A 220 6.10 12.57 6.26
CA GLY A 220 6.71 12.96 4.99
C GLY A 220 7.11 14.43 4.96
N ILE A 221 6.22 15.33 5.38
CA ILE A 221 6.50 16.77 5.48
C ILE A 221 7.64 17.08 6.46
N ILE A 222 7.69 16.36 7.59
CA ILE A 222 8.68 16.64 8.64
C ILE A 222 10.06 16.04 8.30
N ILE A 223 10.09 14.91 7.60
CA ILE A 223 11.33 14.14 7.38
C ILE A 223 11.71 14.10 5.92
N PHE A 224 10.83 13.58 5.06
CA PHE A 224 11.14 13.36 3.65
C PHE A 224 11.40 14.68 2.92
N VAL A 225 10.51 15.65 3.05
CA VAL A 225 10.62 16.95 2.35
C VAL A 225 11.92 17.69 2.72
N PRO A 226 12.28 17.89 4.01
CA PRO A 226 13.54 18.53 4.37
C PRO A 226 14.77 17.77 3.88
N VAL A 227 14.75 16.44 3.96
CA VAL A 227 15.84 15.60 3.41
C VAL A 227 15.99 15.84 1.92
N THR A 228 14.88 15.82 1.16
CA THR A 228 14.90 16.11 -0.28
C THR A 228 15.47 17.50 -0.57
N LEU A 229 15.04 18.53 0.18
CA LEU A 229 15.55 19.89 0.00
C LEU A 229 17.05 20.02 0.29
N ILE A 230 17.56 19.29 1.29
CA ILE A 230 18.99 19.32 1.66
C ILE A 230 19.86 18.66 0.58
N PHE A 231 19.42 17.52 0.02
CA PHE A 231 20.24 16.75 -0.93
C PHE A 231 20.05 17.16 -2.39
N TYR A 232 18.84 17.55 -2.79
CA TYR A 232 18.47 17.80 -4.18
C TYR A 232 18.17 19.27 -4.48
N GLY A 233 17.97 20.08 -3.42
CA GLY A 233 17.58 21.48 -3.57
C GLY A 233 16.15 21.66 -4.08
N LEU A 234 15.79 22.92 -4.35
CA LEU A 234 14.54 23.27 -5.02
C LEU A 234 14.76 23.25 -6.52
N GLN A 235 14.27 22.20 -7.19
CA GLN A 235 14.16 22.21 -8.64
C GLN A 235 12.92 23.02 -9.02
N PRO A 236 13.06 24.10 -9.81
CA PRO A 236 11.92 24.92 -10.20
C PRO A 236 11.00 24.12 -11.13
N ILE A 237 9.80 23.83 -10.65
CA ILE A 237 8.76 23.20 -11.46
C ILE A 237 7.87 24.29 -12.04
N ASN A 238 7.63 24.24 -13.35
CA ASN A 238 6.76 25.20 -14.00
C ASN A 238 5.29 24.81 -13.80
N LEU A 239 4.67 25.34 -12.75
CA LEU A 239 3.27 25.05 -12.39
C LEU A 239 2.25 25.51 -13.43
N THR A 240 2.64 26.34 -14.41
CA THR A 240 1.75 26.73 -15.51
C THR A 240 1.62 25.65 -16.58
N GLU A 241 2.48 24.63 -16.56
CA GLU A 241 2.31 23.48 -17.45
C GLU A 241 1.09 22.66 -17.04
N VAL A 242 0.11 22.62 -17.94
CA VAL A 242 -1.15 21.90 -17.76
C VAL A 242 -0.90 20.43 -17.40
N SER A 243 0.14 19.81 -17.97
CA SER A 243 0.54 18.43 -17.70
C SER A 243 0.89 18.20 -16.23
N ILE A 244 1.64 19.13 -15.64
CA ILE A 244 2.10 19.05 -14.24
C ILE A 244 0.92 19.34 -13.29
N LEU A 245 0.07 20.30 -13.63
CA LEU A 245 -1.13 20.60 -12.85
C LEU A 245 -2.12 19.42 -12.86
N MET A 246 -2.34 18.79 -14.02
CA MET A 246 -3.14 17.57 -14.14
C MET A 246 -2.54 16.42 -13.34
N LEU A 247 -1.21 16.36 -13.25
CA LEU A 247 -0.52 15.37 -12.44
C LEU A 247 -0.83 15.55 -10.95
N PHE A 248 -0.63 16.75 -10.40
CA PHE A 248 -0.97 17.01 -9.00
C PHE A 248 -2.45 16.74 -8.69
N ILE A 249 -3.36 17.20 -9.55
CA ILE A 249 -4.79 16.94 -9.39
C ILE A 249 -5.09 15.44 -9.45
N GLY A 250 -4.43 14.72 -10.36
CA GLY A 250 -4.53 13.26 -10.48
C GLY A 250 -4.11 12.57 -9.19
N TYR A 251 -2.91 12.84 -8.69
CA TYR A 251 -2.42 12.27 -7.43
C TYR A 251 -3.33 12.61 -6.24
N MET A 252 -3.77 13.87 -6.12
CA MET A 252 -4.71 14.25 -5.06
C MET A 252 -6.03 13.48 -5.15
N THR A 253 -6.56 13.27 -6.36
CA THR A 253 -7.80 12.51 -6.56
C THR A 253 -7.61 11.03 -6.22
N LEU A 254 -6.46 10.45 -6.55
CA LEU A 254 -6.13 9.06 -6.23
C LEU A 254 -5.98 8.84 -4.73
N SER A 255 -5.43 9.83 -4.01
CA SER A 255 -5.32 9.81 -2.55
C SER A 255 -6.67 9.92 -1.82
N MET A 256 -7.79 10.15 -2.54
CA MET A 256 -9.16 10.23 -1.99
C MET A 256 -9.96 8.93 -2.05
N THR A 257 -9.52 7.94 -2.84
CA THR A 257 -10.29 6.72 -3.14
C THR A 257 -9.83 5.54 -2.31
#